data_AF-A0A6G1FGX6-F1
#
_entry.id   AF-A0A6G1FGX6-F1
#
_cell.length_a   1.000
_cell.length_b   1.000
_cell.length_c   1.000
_cell.angle_alpha   90.00
_cell.angle_beta   90.00
_cell.angle_gamma   90.00
#
_symmetry.space_group_name_H-M   'P 1'
#
loop_
_entity.id
_entity.type
_entity.pdbx_description
1 polymer ?
#
loop_
_entity_poly.entity_id
_entity_poly.type
_entity_poly.pdbx_seq_one_letter_code
_entity_poly.pdbx_strand_id
1 'polypeptide(L)'
;MEKLDESKFEQRLQLWALRIPRELASAVTRLLRSGCLLDKPRVKPVVEDPESDKNRLVVLSEKIQNPDLSDIEEKVYDSLKQLCNIDVVPYSLTLGYSYWSAGQFTI
;
A
#
# COMPACT_ATOMS: atom_id res chain seq x y z
N MET A 1 25.32 21.72 -17.06
CA MET A 1 23.94 21.20 -17.01
C MET A 1 24.03 19.76 -16.53
N GLU A 2 24.10 19.59 -15.22
CA GLU A 2 24.13 18.26 -14.61
C GLU A 2 22.71 17.72 -14.70
N LYS A 3 22.47 16.83 -15.65
CA LYS A 3 21.26 16.01 -15.64
C LYS A 3 21.40 15.10 -14.43
N LEU A 4 20.74 15.45 -13.32
CA LEU A 4 20.50 14.52 -12.22
C LEU A 4 20.06 13.20 -12.85
N ASP A 5 20.82 12.13 -12.66
CA ASP A 5 20.42 10.79 -13.07
C ASP A 5 19.10 10.45 -12.35
N GLU A 6 17.99 10.72 -13.02
CA GLU A 6 16.62 10.55 -12.49
C GLU A 6 16.41 9.10 -12.03
N SER A 7 17.06 8.16 -12.71
CA SER A 7 17.05 6.72 -12.41
C SER A 7 17.81 6.31 -11.13
N LYS A 8 18.63 7.18 -10.53
CA LYS A 8 19.26 6.90 -9.22
C LYS A 8 18.32 7.16 -8.04
N PHE A 9 17.21 7.88 -8.27
CA PHE A 9 16.24 8.27 -7.23
C PHE A 9 14.90 7.54 -7.35
N GLU A 10 14.83 6.47 -8.13
CA GLU A 10 13.67 5.59 -8.20
C GLU A 10 13.76 4.53 -7.10
N GLN A 11 13.07 4.75 -5.98
CA GLN A 11 12.97 3.74 -4.93
C GLN A 11 11.81 2.80 -5.24
N ARG A 12 12.13 1.59 -5.68
CA ARG A 12 11.16 0.51 -5.86
C ARG A 12 10.95 -0.21 -4.54
N LEU A 13 9.72 -0.14 -4.03
CA LEU A 13 9.28 -0.87 -2.86
C LEU A 13 8.44 -2.04 -3.32
N GLN A 14 8.91 -3.24 -3.01
CA GLN A 14 8.11 -4.45 -3.15
C GLN A 14 7.28 -4.59 -1.89
N LEU A 15 5.98 -4.37 -2.05
CA LEU A 15 4.98 -4.39 -1.00
C LEU A 15 3.95 -5.48 -1.32
N TRP A 16 3.05 -5.68 -0.39
CA TRP A 16 1.87 -6.51 -0.61
C TRP A 16 0.62 -5.64 -0.61
N ALA A 17 -0.36 -6.00 -1.42
CA ALA A 17 -1.67 -5.38 -1.42
C ALA A 17 -2.75 -6.43 -1.17
N LEU A 18 -3.81 -6.02 -0.51
CA LEU A 18 -4.97 -6.85 -0.23
C LEU A 18 -6.08 -6.50 -1.21
N ARG A 19 -6.48 -7.45 -2.04
CA ARG A 19 -7.62 -7.33 -2.93
C ARG A 19 -8.89 -7.65 -2.15
N ILE A 20 -9.76 -6.66 -2.01
CA ILE A 20 -11.02 -6.77 -1.28
C ILE A 20 -12.13 -6.01 -2.00
N PRO A 21 -13.42 -6.35 -1.75
CA PRO A 21 -14.54 -5.58 -2.28
C PRO A 21 -14.52 -4.14 -1.75
N ARG A 22 -14.92 -3.16 -2.58
CA ARG A 22 -14.95 -1.74 -2.19
C ARG A 22 -15.80 -1.48 -0.94
N GLU A 23 -16.86 -2.27 -0.75
CA GLU A 23 -17.78 -2.18 0.38
C GLU A 23 -17.05 -2.44 1.71
N LEU A 24 -16.09 -3.37 1.68
CA LEU A 24 -15.28 -3.75 2.83
C LEU A 24 -13.99 -2.92 2.92
N ALA A 25 -13.59 -2.24 1.86
CA ALA A 25 -12.40 -1.40 1.87
C ALA A 25 -12.38 -0.39 3.02
N SER A 26 -13.52 0.20 3.37
CA SER A 26 -13.60 1.10 4.53
C SER A 26 -13.31 0.37 5.86
N ALA A 27 -13.91 -0.80 6.07
CA ALA A 27 -13.72 -1.59 7.28
C ALA A 27 -12.28 -2.11 7.41
N VAL A 28 -11.73 -2.66 6.32
CA VAL A 28 -10.36 -3.16 6.25
C VAL A 28 -9.34 -2.04 6.45
N THR A 29 -9.54 -0.89 5.80
CA THR A 29 -8.67 0.28 6.00
C THR A 29 -8.70 0.72 7.47
N ARG A 30 -9.88 0.70 8.12
CA ARG A 30 -10.01 1.07 9.53
C ARG A 30 -9.33 0.07 10.46
N LEU A 31 -9.41 -1.22 10.15
CA LEU A 31 -8.71 -2.29 10.89
C LEU A 31 -7.18 -2.19 10.75
N LEU A 32 -6.69 -1.97 9.53
CA LEU A 32 -5.26 -1.85 9.22
C LEU A 32 -4.66 -0.49 9.61
N ARG A 33 -5.50 0.50 9.94
CA ARG A 33 -5.07 1.83 10.40
C ARG A 33 -4.19 1.78 11.64
N SER A 34 -4.21 0.68 12.38
CA SER A 34 -3.37 0.41 13.55
C SER A 34 -1.87 0.29 13.25
N GLY A 35 -1.42 0.55 12.01
CA GLY A 35 0.00 0.57 11.63
C GLY A 35 0.40 -0.44 10.55
N CYS A 36 -0.58 -1.13 9.97
CA CYS A 36 -0.37 -2.10 8.87
C CYS A 36 -0.53 -1.46 7.49
N LEU A 37 -1.17 -0.29 7.39
CA LEU A 37 -1.25 0.48 6.15
C LEU A 37 0.09 1.14 5.83
N LEU A 38 0.30 1.38 4.53
CA LEU A 38 1.44 2.13 4.05
C LEU A 38 1.39 3.58 4.59
N ASP A 39 2.22 3.87 5.59
CA ASP A 39 2.36 5.21 6.18
C ASP A 39 3.40 6.01 5.39
N LYS A 40 3.07 6.32 4.14
CA LYS A 40 3.95 7.07 3.24
C LYS A 40 3.23 8.34 2.80
N PRO A 41 3.78 9.54 3.09
CA PRO A 41 3.10 10.79 2.77
C PRO A 41 2.82 10.85 1.27
N ARG A 42 1.61 11.24 0.87
CA ARG A 42 1.11 11.28 -0.53
C ARG A 42 0.85 9.93 -1.21
N VAL A 43 1.17 8.79 -0.59
CA VAL A 43 0.74 7.49 -1.13
C VAL A 43 -0.59 7.13 -0.52
N LYS A 44 -1.58 6.81 -1.37
CA LYS A 44 -2.86 6.32 -0.86
C LYS A 44 -2.67 4.86 -0.45
N PRO A 45 -3.01 4.49 0.80
CA PRO A 45 -2.95 3.10 1.22
C PRO A 45 -4.03 2.25 0.55
N VAL A 46 -5.02 2.87 -0.09
CA VAL A 46 -6.04 2.17 -0.88
C VAL A 46 -5.96 2.69 -2.31
N VAL A 47 -5.71 1.77 -3.23
CA VAL A 47 -5.70 2.01 -4.67
C VAL A 47 -6.83 1.24 -5.33
N GLU A 48 -7.25 1.71 -6.50
CA GLU A 48 -8.30 1.07 -7.29
C GLU A 48 -7.72 -0.16 -7.99
N ASP A 49 -8.50 -1.23 -8.07
CA ASP A 49 -8.07 -2.46 -8.72
C ASP A 49 -8.24 -2.31 -10.24
N PRO A 50 -7.15 -2.35 -11.04
CA PRO A 50 -7.24 -2.16 -12.49
C PRO A 50 -7.99 -3.30 -13.19
N GLU A 51 -8.09 -4.46 -12.55
CA GLU A 51 -8.84 -5.61 -13.04
C GLU A 51 -10.34 -5.53 -12.71
N SER A 52 -10.76 -4.71 -11.74
CA SER A 52 -12.16 -4.59 -11.33
C SER A 52 -12.45 -3.35 -10.50
N ASP A 53 -13.32 -2.47 -11.01
CA ASP A 53 -13.81 -1.27 -10.31
C ASP A 53 -14.58 -1.58 -9.01
N LYS A 54 -15.05 -2.82 -8.87
CA LYS A 54 -15.75 -3.31 -7.67
C LYS A 54 -14.80 -3.65 -6.52
N ASN A 55 -13.52 -3.85 -6.83
CA ASN A 55 -12.51 -4.23 -5.86
C ASN A 55 -11.57 -3.06 -5.61
N ARG A 56 -10.97 -3.05 -4.42
CA ARG A 56 -9.90 -2.13 -4.07
C ARG A 56 -8.72 -2.92 -3.56
N LEU A 57 -7.56 -2.39 -3.87
CA LEU A 57 -6.27 -2.90 -3.44
C LEU A 57 -5.81 -2.07 -2.25
N VAL A 58 -5.77 -2.68 -1.08
CA VAL A 58 -5.25 -2.03 0.13
C VAL A 58 -3.76 -2.36 0.23
N VAL A 59 -2.92 -1.38 -0.10
CA VAL A 59 -1.46 -1.48 -0.02
C VAL A 59 -1.03 -1.48 1.43
N LEU A 60 -0.31 -2.54 1.79
CA LEU A 60 0.25 -2.75 3.11
C LEU A 60 1.59 -2.05 3.27
N SER A 61 1.97 -1.84 4.53
CA SER A 61 3.28 -1.31 4.89
C SER A 61 4.40 -2.24 4.47
N GLU A 62 5.56 -1.65 4.20
CA GLU A 62 6.84 -2.32 3.89
C GLU A 62 7.32 -3.29 4.97
N LYS A 63 6.80 -3.17 6.19
CA LYS A 63 7.03 -4.11 7.28
C LYS A 63 6.47 -5.51 6.98
N ILE A 64 5.37 -5.56 6.23
CA ILE A 64 4.70 -6.80 5.91
C ILE A 64 5.35 -7.32 4.64
N GLN A 65 6.32 -8.21 4.79
CA GLN A 65 6.92 -8.93 3.67
C GLN A 65 6.37 -10.35 3.51
N ASN A 66 5.58 -10.81 4.48
CA ASN A 66 5.03 -12.14 4.53
C ASN A 66 3.62 -12.20 3.92
N PRO A 67 3.36 -13.09 2.94
CA PRO A 67 2.03 -13.26 2.35
C PRO A 67 1.00 -13.78 3.35
N ASP A 68 1.44 -14.51 4.38
CA ASP A 68 0.60 -14.97 5.49
C ASP A 68 0.21 -13.86 6.47
N LEU A 69 0.66 -12.61 6.23
CA LEU A 69 0.37 -11.45 7.07
C LEU A 69 0.77 -11.68 8.55
N SER A 70 1.78 -12.50 8.81
CA SER A 70 2.25 -12.82 10.16
C SER A 70 2.81 -11.61 10.92
N ASP A 71 3.17 -10.55 10.20
CA ASP A 71 3.54 -9.23 10.74
C ASP A 71 2.34 -8.42 11.26
N ILE A 72 1.13 -8.79 10.84
CA ILE A 72 -0.11 -8.15 11.28
C ILE A 72 -0.59 -8.83 12.56
N GLU A 73 -1.16 -8.05 13.47
CA GLU A 73 -1.76 -8.57 14.70
C GLU A 73 -2.80 -9.66 14.36
N GLU A 74 -2.71 -10.82 15.02
CA GLU A 74 -3.57 -11.98 14.74
C GLU A 74 -5.07 -11.63 14.83
N LYS A 75 -5.45 -10.74 15.75
CA LYS A 75 -6.82 -10.20 15.85
C LYS A 75 -7.27 -9.47 14.60
N VAL A 76 -6.40 -8.67 14.00
CA VAL A 76 -6.69 -7.92 12.77
C VAL A 76 -6.78 -8.91 11.62
N TYR A 77 -5.83 -9.84 11.51
CA TYR A 77 -5.85 -10.88 10.48
C TYR A 77 -7.10 -11.76 10.53
N ASP A 78 -7.48 -12.23 11.72
CA ASP A 78 -8.69 -13.04 11.93
C ASP A 78 -9.95 -12.25 11.56
N SER A 79 -10.03 -10.98 12.00
CA SER A 79 -11.14 -10.09 11.61
C SER A 79 -11.24 -9.90 10.10
N LEU A 80 -10.11 -9.77 9.41
CA LEU A 80 -10.07 -9.63 7.95
C LEU A 80 -10.56 -10.89 7.27
N LYS A 81 -10.10 -12.08 7.71
CA LYS A 81 -10.56 -13.38 7.20
C LYS A 81 -12.04 -13.63 7.46
N GLN A 82 -12.55 -13.20 8.61
CA GLN A 82 -13.97 -13.32 8.96
C GLN A 82 -14.85 -12.37 8.12
N LEU A 83 -14.35 -11.17 7.81
CA LEU A 83 -15.07 -10.19 6.99
C LEU A 83 -15.19 -10.65 5.53
N CYS A 84 -14.10 -11.15 4.93
CA CYS A 84 -14.10 -11.63 3.54
C CYS A 84 -12.85 -12.45 3.22
N ASN A 85 -12.88 -13.13 2.08
CA ASN A 85 -11.68 -13.73 1.53
C ASN A 85 -10.76 -12.62 1.01
N ILE A 86 -9.67 -12.39 1.73
CA ILE A 86 -8.66 -11.38 1.40
C ILE A 86 -7.66 -12.03 0.45
N ASP A 87 -7.48 -11.45 -0.73
CA ASP A 87 -6.47 -11.94 -1.68
C ASP A 87 -5.21 -11.11 -1.55
N VAL A 88 -4.13 -11.74 -1.08
CA VAL A 88 -2.84 -11.07 -0.89
C VAL A 88 -2.08 -11.12 -2.21
N VAL A 89 -1.95 -9.96 -2.87
CA VAL A 89 -1.29 -9.83 -4.17
C VAL A 89 0.00 -9.02 -4.05
N PRO A 90 1.07 -9.39 -4.78
CA PRO A 90 2.31 -8.62 -4.77
C PRO A 90 2.08 -7.26 -5.44
N TYR A 91 2.47 -6.17 -4.77
CA TYR A 91 2.32 -4.80 -5.24
C TYR A 91 3.65 -4.07 -5.29
N SER A 92 4.03 -3.62 -6.48
CA SER A 92 5.29 -2.89 -6.70
C SER A 92 5.02 -1.38 -6.69
N LEU A 93 5.40 -0.70 -5.62
CA LEU A 93 5.33 0.76 -5.57
C LEU A 93 6.66 1.36 -5.99
N THR A 94 6.67 2.07 -7.12
CA THR A 94 7.86 2.83 -7.55
C THR A 94 7.71 4.29 -7.12
N LEU A 95 8.51 4.70 -6.15
CA LEU A 95 8.63 6.10 -5.74
C LEU A 95 9.70 6.77 -6.59
N GLY A 96 9.27 7.49 -7.63
CA GLY A 96 10.17 8.25 -8.50
C GLY A 96 10.48 9.66 -7.98
N TYR A 97 11.27 10.42 -8.75
CA TYR A 97 11.69 11.79 -8.42
C TYR A 97 10.51 12.72 -8.06
N SER A 98 9.35 12.57 -8.69
CA SER A 98 8.13 13.35 -8.38
C SER A 98 7.63 13.20 -6.93
N TYR A 99 7.98 12.12 -6.24
CA TYR A 99 7.73 11.95 -4.80
C TYR A 99 8.65 12.83 -3.94
N TRP A 100 9.92 12.96 -4.35
CA TRP A 100 10.96 13.72 -3.66
C TRP A 100 10.92 15.23 -4.00
N SER A 101 10.63 15.60 -5.26
CA SER A 101 10.64 16.98 -5.72
C SER A 101 9.44 17.81 -5.26
N ALA A 102 8.34 17.17 -4.86
CA ALA A 102 7.11 17.87 -4.44
C ALA A 102 7.19 18.44 -3.01
N GLY A 103 8.35 18.37 -2.34
CA GLY A 103 8.52 18.74 -0.94
C GLY A 103 9.38 19.97 -0.66
N GLN A 104 10.11 20.54 -1.61
CA GLN A 104 11.15 21.48 -1.22
C GLN A 104 11.54 22.50 -2.29
N PHE A 105 10.65 23.45 -2.59
CA PHE A 105 11.05 24.82 -2.99
C PHE A 105 9.97 25.82 -2.57
N THR A 106 9.83 26.07 -1.27
CA THR A 106 9.38 27.40 -0.83
C THR A 106 10.65 28.23 -0.70
N ILE A 107 10.78 29.19 -1.62
CA ILE A 107 11.80 30.23 -1.66
C ILE A 107 11.40 31.34 -0.68
#